data_AF-A0A7S1X8Y9-F1
#
_entry.id   AF-A0A7S1X8Y9-F1
#
_cell.length_a   1.000
_cell.length_b   1.000
_cell.length_c   1.000
_cell.angle_alpha   90.00
_cell.angle_beta   90.00
_cell.angle_gamma   90.00
#
_symmetry.space_group_name_H-M   'P 1'
#
loop_
_entity.id
_entity.type
_entity.pdbx_description
1 polymer ?
#
loop_
_entity_poly.entity_id
_entity_poly.type
_entity_poly.pdbx_seq_one_letter_code
_entity_poly.pdbx_strand_id
1 'polypeptide(L)'
;TDNLITKEVHVSARERRRRQQAGDDSGQIPASLTLLENMRWLDTISTVDRAFLHFALYAGYNKRGDLEAAWEHLRKGNSLYHGTMPEYSLAGEMQLMQMLMSVFRGSFGGGGYQDTTPIFVVGVPRSGSTLVEQILASHSKVWGAGEDTAMAPIIGEMFKGMNSNTEDQLSRMRIFGERYINEMRGRLPEGKEDVERIVDKMLRNLWNVGHIHMLLPQACVIHVVRHPLDTALSCYEQPFEGRGTPWAWDLDLIGQYILMNHAIARHWNQVLPGKMLTVMYEDMIANQAAVTRRILSHCGLEWEPAVMEFHRLKRGVQTASVQQVRQPLYNSAVYKYKKYAQHLAPLQEKLSSLISEYERELELAINGTQSVEETRVAGAVIDDAVWGEDEDEEEGGHSEL
;
A
#
# COMPACT_ATOMS: atom_id res chain seq x y z
N THR A 1 7.98 8.01 -37.93
CA THR A 1 9.10 7.83 -36.99
C THR A 1 9.91 6.55 -37.23
N ASP A 2 9.46 5.63 -38.10
CA ASP A 2 10.17 4.35 -38.35
C ASP A 2 11.28 4.32 -39.42
N ASN A 3 11.67 5.46 -40.00
CA ASN A 3 12.65 5.47 -41.11
C ASN A 3 13.96 6.24 -40.84
N LEU A 4 14.18 6.73 -39.62
CA LEU A 4 15.43 7.37 -39.21
C LEU A 4 16.35 6.46 -38.38
N ILE A 5 15.81 5.37 -37.82
CA ILE A 5 16.56 4.42 -36.98
C ILE A 5 17.40 3.44 -37.83
N THR A 6 17.06 3.21 -39.09
CA THR A 6 17.71 2.18 -39.93
C THR A 6 18.94 2.67 -40.71
N LYS A 7 19.15 3.98 -40.88
CA LYS A 7 20.29 4.49 -41.68
C LYS A 7 21.59 4.69 -40.88
N GLU A 8 21.53 4.97 -39.58
CA GLU A 8 22.75 5.12 -38.76
C GLU A 8 23.31 3.80 -38.22
N VAL A 9 22.53 2.72 -38.25
CA VAL A 9 22.97 1.39 -37.80
C VAL A 9 24.01 0.76 -38.75
N HIS A 10 24.07 1.20 -40.02
CA HIS A 10 24.97 0.60 -41.02
C HIS A 10 26.42 1.10 -41.02
N VAL A 11 26.73 2.20 -40.33
CA VAL A 11 28.12 2.68 -40.25
C VAL A 11 28.91 1.93 -39.16
N SER A 12 28.25 1.44 -38.09
CA SER A 12 28.95 0.75 -36.99
C SER A 12 29.36 -0.70 -37.28
N ALA A 13 28.78 -1.35 -38.30
CA ALA A 13 29.07 -2.76 -38.60
C ALA A 13 30.48 -2.97 -39.21
N ARG A 14 31.01 -1.95 -39.91
CA ARG A 14 32.32 -2.00 -40.56
C ARG A 14 33.48 -1.82 -39.57
N GLU A 15 33.27 -1.09 -38.49
CA GLU A 15 34.23 -0.95 -37.37
C GLU A 15 34.18 -2.12 -36.39
N ARG A 16 33.01 -2.75 -36.19
CA ARG A 16 32.88 -3.99 -35.40
C ARG A 16 33.71 -5.14 -35.97
N ARG A 17 33.72 -5.33 -37.29
CA ARG A 17 34.55 -6.37 -37.94
C ARG A 17 36.06 -6.14 -37.81
N ARG A 18 36.50 -4.89 -37.64
CA ARG A 18 37.91 -4.55 -37.40
C ARG A 18 38.36 -4.76 -35.95
N ARG A 19 37.44 -4.66 -34.97
CA ARG A 19 37.74 -4.88 -33.55
C ARG A 19 37.56 -6.34 -33.11
N GLN A 20 36.71 -7.12 -33.77
CA GLN A 20 36.58 -8.57 -33.52
C GLN A 20 37.82 -9.40 -33.92
N GLN A 21 38.77 -8.82 -34.65
CA GLN A 21 40.07 -9.45 -34.95
C GLN A 21 41.14 -9.19 -33.88
N ALA A 22 40.86 -8.39 -32.85
CA ALA A 22 41.72 -8.22 -31.68
C ALA A 22 41.00 -8.83 -30.47
N GLY A 23 41.32 -10.08 -30.14
CA GLY A 23 40.68 -10.85 -29.08
C GLY A 23 40.90 -10.23 -27.70
N ASP A 24 39.93 -9.46 -27.24
CA ASP A 24 39.79 -9.01 -25.85
C ASP A 24 38.38 -9.36 -25.38
N ASP A 25 38.32 -10.29 -24.44
CA ASP A 25 37.12 -10.92 -23.89
C ASP A 25 36.83 -10.34 -22.50
N SER A 26 36.80 -9.01 -22.41
CA SER A 26 36.53 -8.26 -21.18
C SER A 26 35.23 -7.44 -21.30
N GLY A 27 34.24 -7.81 -20.47
CA GLY A 27 33.04 -7.04 -20.11
C GLY A 27 32.42 -6.14 -21.18
N GLN A 28 31.66 -6.68 -22.13
CA GLN A 28 30.85 -5.85 -23.02
C GLN A 28 29.78 -5.07 -22.24
N ILE A 29 30.01 -3.77 -22.10
CA ILE A 29 29.04 -2.75 -21.77
C ILE A 29 27.84 -2.91 -22.74
N PRO A 30 26.62 -3.24 -22.27
CA PRO A 30 25.47 -3.36 -23.15
C PRO A 30 25.19 -2.01 -23.82
N ALA A 31 24.82 -2.05 -25.11
CA ALA A 31 24.69 -0.89 -26.00
C ALA A 31 23.86 0.29 -25.44
N SER A 32 22.98 0.03 -24.46
CA SER A 32 22.22 1.03 -23.71
C SER A 32 23.06 2.00 -22.87
N LEU A 33 24.28 1.64 -22.49
CA LEU A 33 25.15 2.46 -21.63
C LEU A 33 26.05 3.41 -22.43
N THR A 34 26.45 3.04 -23.64
CA THR A 34 27.07 3.94 -24.64
C THR A 34 26.12 5.01 -25.17
N LEU A 35 24.82 4.91 -24.87
CA LEU A 35 23.76 5.73 -25.44
C LEU A 35 23.63 7.11 -24.78
N LEU A 36 24.21 7.34 -23.58
CA LEU A 36 24.16 8.65 -22.92
C LEU A 36 25.43 9.48 -23.11
N GLU A 37 26.61 8.84 -23.12
CA GLU A 37 27.89 9.56 -23.10
C GLU A 37 28.23 10.27 -24.43
N ASN A 38 27.53 9.96 -25.52
CA ASN A 38 27.88 10.44 -26.87
C ASN A 38 26.76 11.16 -27.63
N MET A 39 25.69 11.60 -26.96
CA MET A 39 24.42 11.71 -27.67
C MET A 39 23.69 13.05 -27.48
N ARG A 40 24.02 13.98 -28.39
CA ARG A 40 23.30 15.25 -28.64
C ARG A 40 21.79 15.09 -28.87
N TRP A 41 21.30 13.88 -29.19
CA TRP A 41 19.86 13.64 -29.34
C TRP A 41 19.10 13.66 -28.01
N LEU A 42 19.77 13.52 -26.86
CA LEU A 42 19.12 13.69 -25.55
C LEU A 42 18.56 15.11 -25.36
N ASP A 43 19.19 16.11 -25.97
CA ASP A 43 18.69 17.49 -25.96
C ASP A 43 17.43 17.66 -26.82
N THR A 44 17.15 16.69 -27.70
CA THR A 44 15.99 16.71 -28.62
C THR A 44 14.74 16.06 -28.06
N ILE A 45 14.84 15.30 -26.96
CA ILE A 45 13.69 14.69 -26.28
C ILE A 45 13.26 15.52 -25.06
N SER A 46 12.00 15.35 -24.63
CA SER A 46 11.45 16.13 -23.53
C SER A 46 12.16 15.84 -22.19
N THR A 47 12.08 16.76 -21.23
CA THR A 47 12.61 16.52 -19.87
C THR A 47 11.97 15.30 -19.22
N VAL A 48 10.68 15.07 -19.48
CA VAL A 48 9.96 13.88 -19.02
C VAL A 48 10.58 12.61 -19.61
N ASP A 49 10.77 12.55 -20.94
CA ASP A 49 11.36 11.37 -21.58
C ASP A 49 12.78 11.08 -21.08
N ARG A 50 13.59 12.13 -20.86
CA ARG A 50 14.91 11.99 -20.24
C ARG A 50 14.82 11.39 -18.84
N ALA A 51 13.88 11.85 -18.02
CA ALA A 51 13.66 11.29 -16.69
C ALA A 51 13.30 9.79 -16.76
N PHE A 52 12.39 9.39 -17.65
CA PHE A 52 12.02 7.98 -17.86
C PHE A 52 13.19 7.13 -18.38
N LEU A 53 14.05 7.68 -19.23
CA LEU A 53 15.29 7.00 -19.64
C LEU A 53 16.22 6.75 -18.44
N HIS A 54 16.35 7.71 -17.53
CA HIS A 54 17.09 7.53 -16.29
C HIS A 54 16.49 6.44 -15.39
N PHE A 55 15.17 6.34 -15.27
CA PHE A 55 14.51 5.23 -14.57
C PHE A 55 14.78 3.87 -15.21
N ALA A 56 14.78 3.79 -16.55
CA ALA A 56 15.13 2.56 -17.27
C ALA A 56 16.58 2.13 -17.03
N LEU A 57 17.51 3.08 -16.99
CA LEU A 57 18.92 2.83 -16.68
C LEU A 57 19.12 2.40 -15.22
N TYR A 58 18.44 3.05 -14.28
CA TYR A 58 18.38 2.61 -12.89
C TYR A 58 17.94 1.14 -12.81
N ALA A 59 16.85 0.76 -13.48
CA ALA A 59 16.38 -0.62 -13.48
C ALA A 59 17.42 -1.60 -14.05
N GLY A 60 18.12 -1.20 -15.12
CA GLY A 60 19.19 -1.98 -15.74
C GLY A 60 20.41 -2.18 -14.83
N TYR A 61 20.92 -1.12 -14.22
CA TYR A 61 22.06 -1.18 -13.30
C TYR A 61 21.72 -1.91 -12.00
N ASN A 62 20.55 -1.63 -11.41
CA ASN A 62 20.08 -2.30 -10.20
C ASN A 62 19.95 -3.83 -10.40
N LYS A 63 19.46 -4.26 -11.57
CA LYS A 63 19.38 -5.69 -11.93
C LYS A 63 20.76 -6.36 -12.03
N ARG A 64 21.81 -5.62 -12.38
CA ARG A 64 23.20 -6.11 -12.48
C ARG A 64 23.97 -6.03 -11.16
N GLY A 65 23.42 -5.37 -10.14
CA GLY A 65 24.08 -5.15 -8.86
C GLY A 65 25.04 -3.95 -8.83
N ASP A 66 25.07 -3.11 -9.86
CA ASP A 66 25.84 -1.86 -9.84
C ASP A 66 25.02 -0.78 -9.13
N LEU A 67 25.08 -0.79 -7.80
CA LEU A 67 24.20 0.01 -6.94
C LEU A 67 24.50 1.51 -7.02
N GLU A 68 25.77 1.91 -7.15
CA GLU A 68 26.15 3.32 -7.25
C GLU A 68 25.67 3.93 -8.57
N ALA A 69 25.91 3.25 -9.71
CA ALA A 69 25.39 3.72 -10.99
C ALA A 69 23.86 3.74 -10.99
N ALA A 70 23.22 2.70 -10.43
CA ALA A 70 21.77 2.66 -10.28
C ALA A 70 21.25 3.87 -9.50
N TRP A 71 21.83 4.16 -8.33
CA TRP A 71 21.42 5.28 -7.49
C TRP A 71 21.57 6.62 -8.20
N GLU A 72 22.68 6.85 -8.88
CA GLU A 72 22.90 8.10 -9.60
C GLU A 72 21.87 8.31 -10.73
N HIS A 73 21.52 7.24 -11.46
CA HIS A 73 20.45 7.31 -12.45
C HIS A 73 19.08 7.52 -11.80
N LEU A 74 18.80 6.88 -10.67
CA LEU A 74 17.55 7.07 -9.93
C LEU A 74 17.39 8.52 -9.47
N ARG A 75 18.45 9.10 -8.91
CA ARG A 75 18.49 10.48 -8.44
C ARG A 75 18.28 11.48 -9.58
N LYS A 76 18.97 11.27 -10.71
CA LYS A 76 18.82 12.10 -11.92
C LYS A 76 17.40 12.03 -12.49
N GLY A 77 16.82 10.83 -12.59
CA GLY A 77 15.45 10.64 -13.07
C GLY A 77 14.44 11.40 -12.21
N ASN A 78 14.53 11.23 -10.88
CA ASN A 78 13.71 11.95 -9.93
C ASN A 78 13.88 13.47 -10.00
N SER A 79 15.11 13.97 -10.04
CA SER A 79 15.39 15.41 -10.13
C SER A 79 14.84 16.05 -11.40
N LEU A 80 15.02 15.40 -12.55
CA LEU A 80 14.48 15.88 -13.83
C LEU A 80 12.94 15.90 -13.81
N TYR A 81 12.31 14.83 -13.32
CA TYR A 81 10.86 14.75 -13.29
C TYR A 81 10.25 15.71 -12.27
N HIS A 82 10.86 15.86 -11.10
CA HIS A 82 10.44 16.82 -10.07
C HIS A 82 10.32 18.24 -10.65
N GLY A 83 11.30 18.67 -11.46
CA GLY A 83 11.28 19.98 -12.14
C GLY A 83 10.15 20.16 -13.17
N THR A 84 9.41 19.10 -13.53
CA THR A 84 8.25 19.17 -14.42
C THR A 84 6.91 19.19 -13.68
N MET A 85 6.92 18.91 -12.38
CA MET A 85 5.71 18.80 -11.57
C MET A 85 5.24 20.19 -11.10
N PRO A 86 3.93 20.37 -10.87
CA PRO A 86 3.43 21.55 -10.17
C PRO A 86 4.06 21.69 -8.79
N GLU A 87 4.18 22.93 -8.31
CA GLU A 87 4.69 23.20 -6.97
C GLU A 87 3.86 22.47 -5.90
N TYR A 88 4.55 21.70 -5.06
CA TYR A 88 3.94 21.01 -3.93
C TYR A 88 4.04 21.87 -2.67
N SER A 89 2.90 22.36 -2.18
CA SER A 89 2.85 23.14 -0.95
C SER A 89 2.86 22.24 0.28
N LEU A 90 4.05 21.94 0.80
CA LEU A 90 4.20 21.24 2.08
C LEU A 90 3.51 22.00 3.22
N ALA A 91 3.65 23.33 3.26
CA ALA A 91 2.99 24.17 4.26
C ALA A 91 1.47 24.06 4.21
N GLY A 92 0.88 24.03 3.01
CA GLY A 92 -0.57 23.83 2.83
C GLY A 92 -1.04 22.46 3.32
N GLU A 93 -0.27 21.41 3.04
CA GLU A 93 -0.58 20.05 3.53
C GLU A 93 -0.48 19.95 5.05
N MET A 94 0.53 20.57 5.66
CA MET A 94 0.65 20.66 7.12
C MET A 94 -0.52 21.44 7.75
N GLN A 95 -0.91 22.55 7.14
CA GLN A 95 -2.06 23.34 7.60
C GLN A 95 -3.37 22.56 7.51
N LEU A 96 -3.58 21.84 6.40
CA LEU A 96 -4.74 20.97 6.23
C LEU A 96 -4.76 19.87 7.30
N MET A 97 -3.64 19.19 7.53
CA MET A 97 -3.52 18.15 8.57
C MET A 97 -3.89 18.71 9.95
N GLN A 98 -3.30 19.86 10.33
CA GLN A 98 -3.58 20.51 11.61
C GLN A 98 -5.05 20.93 11.74
N MET A 99 -5.64 21.47 10.66
CA MET A 99 -7.06 21.83 10.62
C MET A 99 -7.92 20.59 10.87
N LEU A 100 -7.70 19.49 10.14
CA LEU A 100 -8.44 18.23 10.32
C LEU A 100 -8.33 17.71 11.75
N MET A 101 -7.11 17.65 12.30
CA MET A 101 -6.87 17.23 13.67
C MET A 101 -7.49 18.17 14.72
N SER A 102 -7.75 19.44 14.37
CA SER A 102 -8.41 20.41 15.23
C SER A 102 -9.94 20.29 15.20
N VAL A 103 -10.51 20.05 14.02
CA VAL A 103 -11.95 19.89 13.81
C VAL A 103 -12.45 18.59 14.43
N PHE A 104 -11.72 17.50 14.21
CA PHE A 104 -12.11 16.18 14.69
C PHE A 104 -11.52 15.87 16.05
N ARG A 105 -12.08 16.49 17.09
CA ARG A 105 -11.71 16.26 18.50
C ARG A 105 -12.94 15.93 19.32
N GLY A 106 -12.75 15.18 20.41
CA GLY A 106 -13.85 14.75 21.28
C GLY A 106 -14.78 13.76 20.58
N SER A 107 -16.07 13.80 20.93
CA SER A 107 -17.09 12.96 20.30
C SER A 107 -17.66 13.63 19.07
N PHE A 108 -17.66 12.94 17.93
CA PHE A 108 -18.26 13.39 16.68
C PHE A 108 -18.88 12.20 15.93
N GLY A 109 -19.82 12.47 15.01
CA GLY A 109 -20.58 11.46 14.28
C GLY A 109 -22.01 11.29 14.79
N GLY A 110 -22.58 10.09 14.61
CA GLY A 110 -23.92 9.72 15.12
C GLY A 110 -25.10 9.95 14.17
N GLY A 111 -24.93 10.73 13.09
CA GLY A 111 -25.97 10.98 12.08
C GLY A 111 -25.77 10.30 10.73
N GLY A 112 -24.67 9.57 10.54
CA GLY A 112 -24.32 8.97 9.25
C GLY A 112 -25.24 7.83 8.80
N TYR A 113 -25.10 7.47 7.54
CA TYR A 113 -25.80 6.35 6.93
C TYR A 113 -25.27 5.02 7.48
N GLN A 114 -26.17 4.22 8.05
CA GLN A 114 -25.82 2.94 8.68
C GLN A 114 -25.71 1.85 7.62
N ASP A 115 -24.50 1.59 7.16
CA ASP A 115 -24.21 0.54 6.18
C ASP A 115 -22.79 0.00 6.40
N THR A 116 -22.64 -1.32 6.40
CA THR A 116 -21.37 -2.02 6.63
C THR A 116 -20.59 -2.32 5.34
N THR A 117 -21.18 -2.11 4.16
CA THR A 117 -20.60 -2.43 2.84
C THR A 117 -19.16 -1.94 2.68
N PRO A 118 -18.80 -0.69 3.01
CA PRO A 118 -17.51 -0.15 2.60
C PRO A 118 -16.37 -0.60 3.50
N ILE A 119 -15.28 -1.04 2.85
CA ILE A 119 -13.98 -1.27 3.47
C ILE A 119 -13.00 -0.27 2.86
N PHE A 120 -12.50 0.66 3.66
CA PHE A 120 -11.48 1.60 3.23
C PHE A 120 -10.09 1.03 3.49
N VAL A 121 -9.27 0.87 2.46
CA VAL A 121 -7.85 0.52 2.61
C VAL A 121 -7.01 1.77 2.34
N VAL A 122 -6.42 2.32 3.39
CA VAL A 122 -5.78 3.64 3.41
C VAL A 122 -4.31 3.57 3.82
N GLY A 123 -3.53 4.61 3.55
CA GLY A 123 -2.13 4.69 3.96
C GLY A 123 -1.26 5.51 3.02
N VAL A 124 0.05 5.26 3.04
CA VAL A 124 1.00 5.85 2.09
C VAL A 124 1.13 4.94 0.86
N PRO A 125 1.31 5.46 -0.36
CA PRO A 125 1.71 4.64 -1.51
C PRO A 125 2.86 3.70 -1.19
N ARG A 126 2.87 2.52 -1.84
CA ARG A 126 3.97 1.53 -1.72
C ARG A 126 4.13 0.86 -0.35
N SER A 127 3.11 0.97 0.50
CA SER A 127 3.01 0.31 1.82
C SER A 127 2.47 -1.12 1.78
N GLY A 128 2.07 -1.65 0.63
CA GLY A 128 1.45 -2.99 0.53
C GLY A 128 -0.08 -3.00 0.57
N SER A 129 -0.73 -1.83 0.45
CA SER A 129 -2.19 -1.71 0.38
C SER A 129 -2.86 -2.51 -0.75
N THR A 130 -2.21 -2.65 -1.91
CA THR A 130 -2.71 -3.52 -2.99
C THR A 130 -2.74 -4.99 -2.59
N LEU A 131 -1.78 -5.45 -1.79
CA LEU A 131 -1.77 -6.84 -1.28
C LEU A 131 -2.97 -7.06 -0.36
N VAL A 132 -3.22 -6.14 0.57
CA VAL A 132 -4.39 -6.19 1.47
C VAL A 132 -5.70 -6.19 0.69
N GLU A 133 -5.84 -5.30 -0.30
CA GLU A 133 -7.01 -5.28 -1.19
C GLU A 133 -7.21 -6.63 -1.90
N GLN A 134 -6.13 -7.23 -2.43
CA GLN A 134 -6.21 -8.50 -3.15
C GLN A 134 -6.56 -9.68 -2.24
N ILE A 135 -6.04 -9.71 -1.01
CA ILE A 135 -6.44 -10.69 0.01
C ILE A 135 -7.94 -10.58 0.28
N LEU A 136 -8.44 -9.36 0.52
CA LEU A 136 -9.85 -9.11 0.75
C LEU A 136 -10.72 -9.48 -0.45
N ALA A 137 -10.36 -9.02 -1.66
CA ALA A 137 -11.12 -9.27 -2.89
C ALA A 137 -11.12 -10.74 -3.34
N SER A 138 -10.32 -11.59 -2.71
CA SER A 138 -10.33 -13.04 -2.94
C SER A 138 -11.41 -13.76 -2.12
N HIS A 139 -12.00 -13.09 -1.14
CA HIS A 139 -13.17 -13.56 -0.41
C HIS A 139 -14.43 -13.43 -1.30
N SER A 140 -15.28 -14.46 -1.31
CA SER A 140 -16.45 -14.57 -2.20
C SER A 140 -17.42 -13.38 -2.12
N LYS A 141 -17.66 -12.88 -0.89
CA LYS A 141 -18.52 -11.74 -0.54
C LYS A 141 -17.89 -10.36 -0.72
N VAL A 142 -16.66 -10.26 -1.22
CA VAL A 142 -15.93 -8.98 -1.28
C VAL A 142 -15.57 -8.67 -2.73
N TRP A 143 -15.95 -7.47 -3.17
CA TRP A 143 -15.40 -6.88 -4.39
C TRP A 143 -14.42 -5.78 -4.02
N GLY A 144 -13.35 -5.61 -4.76
CA GLY A 144 -12.50 -4.42 -4.61
C GLY A 144 -12.59 -3.51 -5.81
N ALA A 145 -12.76 -2.22 -5.53
CA ALA A 145 -12.97 -1.16 -6.51
C ALA A 145 -11.67 -0.56 -7.04
N GLY A 146 -10.52 -0.86 -6.43
CA GLY A 146 -9.25 -0.19 -6.73
C GLY A 146 -9.18 1.21 -6.13
N GLU A 147 -8.47 2.13 -6.81
CA GLU A 147 -8.42 3.55 -6.43
C GLU A 147 -9.72 4.24 -6.84
N ASP A 148 -10.72 4.17 -5.97
CA ASP A 148 -12.02 4.74 -6.21
C ASP A 148 -12.07 6.24 -5.83
N THR A 149 -12.81 7.03 -6.60
CA THR A 149 -12.90 8.48 -6.44
C THR A 149 -14.23 8.99 -5.86
N ALA A 150 -15.20 8.13 -5.53
CA ALA A 150 -16.54 8.55 -5.02
C ALA A 150 -16.46 9.47 -3.80
N MET A 151 -15.52 9.23 -2.90
CA MET A 151 -15.41 10.00 -1.67
C MET A 151 -14.98 11.46 -1.95
N ALA A 152 -14.11 11.70 -2.93
CA ALA A 152 -13.52 13.02 -3.14
C ALA A 152 -14.54 14.11 -3.53
N PRO A 153 -15.48 13.90 -4.48
CA PRO A 153 -16.56 14.84 -4.76
C PRO A 153 -17.45 15.13 -3.55
N ILE A 154 -17.81 14.11 -2.77
CA ILE A 154 -18.63 14.25 -1.56
C ILE A 154 -17.94 15.18 -0.56
N ILE A 155 -16.67 14.92 -0.27
CA ILE A 155 -15.87 15.76 0.63
C ILE A 155 -15.77 17.20 0.08
N GLY A 156 -15.57 17.36 -1.22
CA GLY A 156 -15.54 18.67 -1.86
C GLY A 156 -16.84 19.48 -1.72
N GLU A 157 -18.00 18.81 -1.76
CA GLU A 157 -19.31 19.44 -1.52
C GLU A 157 -19.53 19.78 -0.05
N MET A 158 -19.09 18.91 0.87
CA MET A 158 -19.17 19.17 2.31
C MET A 158 -18.45 20.47 2.67
N PHE A 159 -17.26 20.71 2.12
CA PHE A 159 -16.50 21.94 2.34
C PHE A 159 -17.20 23.19 1.80
N LYS A 160 -18.02 23.08 0.74
CA LYS A 160 -18.75 24.22 0.16
C LYS A 160 -20.01 24.60 0.93
N GLY A 161 -20.62 23.66 1.66
CA GLY A 161 -21.95 23.83 2.25
C GLY A 161 -21.97 24.12 3.75
N MET A 162 -20.87 24.55 4.39
CA MET A 162 -20.72 24.59 5.85
C MET A 162 -21.45 25.74 6.59
N ASN A 163 -22.53 26.31 6.04
CA ASN A 163 -23.25 27.47 6.59
C ASN A 163 -24.69 27.17 7.07
N SER A 164 -25.08 25.92 7.33
CA SER A 164 -26.46 25.56 7.73
C SER A 164 -26.58 25.00 9.16
N ASN A 165 -27.79 25.11 9.74
CA ASN A 165 -28.12 24.70 11.12
C ASN A 165 -27.87 23.20 11.40
N THR A 166 -27.67 22.83 12.67
CA THR A 166 -27.23 21.49 13.12
C THR A 166 -28.14 20.32 12.70
N GLU A 167 -29.46 20.48 12.70
CA GLU A 167 -30.39 19.39 12.33
C GLU A 167 -30.39 19.10 10.81
N ASP A 168 -30.10 20.13 10.00
CA ASP A 168 -29.81 19.99 8.58
C ASP A 168 -28.46 19.25 8.37
N GLN A 169 -27.47 19.43 9.26
CA GLN A 169 -26.18 18.76 9.14
C GLN A 169 -26.26 17.24 9.30
N LEU A 170 -26.99 16.71 10.30
CA LEU A 170 -27.12 15.26 10.49
C LEU A 170 -27.82 14.60 9.30
N SER A 171 -28.91 15.22 8.84
CA SER A 171 -29.66 14.77 7.66
C SER A 171 -28.76 14.78 6.41
N ARG A 172 -27.91 15.81 6.26
CA ARG A 172 -26.93 15.89 5.18
C ARG A 172 -25.85 14.81 5.25
N MET A 173 -25.31 14.50 6.43
CA MET A 173 -24.32 13.41 6.57
C MET A 173 -24.92 12.08 6.13
N ARG A 174 -26.17 11.80 6.50
CA ARG A 174 -26.89 10.60 6.05
C ARG A 174 -27.06 10.56 4.53
N ILE A 175 -27.49 11.67 3.92
CA ILE A 175 -27.67 11.78 2.46
C ILE A 175 -26.34 11.54 1.73
N PHE A 176 -25.25 12.15 2.20
CA PHE A 176 -23.93 11.94 1.61
C PHE A 176 -23.42 10.51 1.79
N GLY A 177 -23.66 9.89 2.96
CA GLY A 177 -23.34 8.48 3.19
C GLY A 177 -24.13 7.54 2.27
N GLU A 178 -25.43 7.75 2.13
CA GLU A 178 -26.29 6.99 1.21
C GLU A 178 -25.83 7.15 -0.24
N ARG A 179 -25.50 8.37 -0.66
CA ARG A 179 -24.97 8.65 -2.00
C ARG A 179 -23.67 7.89 -2.26
N TYR A 180 -22.74 7.88 -1.30
CA TYR A 180 -21.50 7.11 -1.43
C TYR A 180 -21.78 5.63 -1.65
N ILE A 181 -22.66 5.02 -0.83
CA ILE A 181 -23.01 3.59 -0.97
C ILE A 181 -23.64 3.31 -2.33
N ASN A 182 -24.58 4.15 -2.77
CA ASN A 182 -25.24 4.00 -4.06
C ASN A 182 -24.25 4.12 -5.23
N GLU A 183 -23.30 5.07 -5.16
CA GLU A 183 -22.24 5.19 -6.16
C GLU A 183 -21.34 3.94 -6.19
N MET A 184 -20.91 3.43 -5.04
CA MET A 184 -20.05 2.24 -4.99
C MET A 184 -20.78 0.99 -5.51
N ARG A 185 -22.04 0.78 -5.11
CA ARG A 185 -22.87 -0.33 -5.62
C ARG A 185 -23.13 -0.20 -7.13
N GLY A 186 -23.33 1.02 -7.63
CA GLY A 186 -23.52 1.28 -9.06
C GLY A 186 -22.28 1.01 -9.92
N ARG A 187 -21.10 0.83 -9.32
CA ARG A 187 -19.84 0.46 -10.01
C ARG A 187 -19.55 -1.03 -10.00
N LEU A 188 -20.38 -1.84 -9.33
CA LEU A 188 -20.24 -3.27 -9.35
C LEU A 188 -20.37 -3.77 -10.80
N PRO A 189 -19.45 -4.64 -11.28
CA PRO A 189 -19.63 -5.27 -12.57
C PRO A 189 -20.82 -6.23 -12.53
N GLU A 190 -21.42 -6.49 -13.69
CA GLU A 190 -22.48 -7.49 -13.85
C GLU A 190 -22.07 -8.84 -13.25
N GLY A 191 -22.96 -9.47 -12.48
CA GLY A 191 -22.70 -10.72 -11.78
C GLY A 191 -21.96 -10.57 -10.45
N LYS A 192 -21.82 -9.35 -9.92
CA LYS A 192 -21.28 -9.05 -8.58
C LYS A 192 -22.27 -8.35 -7.67
N GLU A 193 -23.56 -8.42 -7.96
CA GLU A 193 -24.63 -7.77 -7.21
C GLU A 193 -24.78 -8.33 -5.78
N ASP A 194 -24.38 -9.60 -5.56
CA ASP A 194 -24.51 -10.30 -4.27
C ASP A 194 -23.32 -10.06 -3.31
N VAL A 195 -22.33 -9.24 -3.69
CA VAL A 195 -21.21 -8.95 -2.77
C VAL A 195 -21.70 -8.10 -1.60
N GLU A 196 -21.31 -8.51 -0.39
CA GLU A 196 -21.70 -7.80 0.83
C GLU A 196 -20.76 -6.64 1.13
N ARG A 197 -19.53 -6.69 0.63
CA ARG A 197 -18.49 -5.70 0.92
C ARG A 197 -17.82 -5.16 -0.34
N ILE A 198 -17.48 -3.89 -0.30
CA ILE A 198 -16.76 -3.19 -1.37
C ILE A 198 -15.51 -2.52 -0.79
N VAL A 199 -14.34 -2.89 -1.31
CA VAL A 199 -13.06 -2.28 -0.93
C VAL A 199 -12.80 -1.03 -1.77
N ASP A 200 -12.78 0.13 -1.12
CA ASP A 200 -12.25 1.38 -1.65
C ASP A 200 -10.78 1.51 -1.19
N LYS A 201 -9.84 1.33 -2.13
CA LYS A 201 -8.40 1.42 -1.87
C LYS A 201 -7.87 2.77 -2.35
N MET A 202 -8.48 3.87 -1.93
CA MET A 202 -7.95 5.22 -2.10
C MET A 202 -7.09 5.63 -0.90
N LEU A 203 -5.77 5.61 -1.07
CA LEU A 203 -4.79 5.79 0.01
C LEU A 203 -4.93 7.13 0.75
N ARG A 204 -5.27 8.18 0.00
CA ARG A 204 -5.49 9.52 0.53
C ARG A 204 -6.69 9.62 1.48
N ASN A 205 -7.60 8.65 1.47
CA ASN A 205 -8.72 8.60 2.41
C ASN A 205 -8.27 8.47 3.87
N LEU A 206 -6.99 8.17 4.15
CA LEU A 206 -6.42 8.33 5.50
C LEU A 206 -6.64 9.74 6.05
N TRP A 207 -6.61 10.77 5.21
CA TRP A 207 -6.86 12.16 5.62
C TRP A 207 -8.33 12.44 5.90
N ASN A 208 -9.22 11.58 5.40
CA ASN A 208 -10.67 11.76 5.46
C ASN A 208 -11.34 10.84 6.49
N VAL A 209 -10.61 10.07 7.30
CA VAL A 209 -11.19 9.10 8.24
C VAL A 209 -12.23 9.74 9.17
N GLY A 210 -11.98 10.96 9.67
CA GLY A 210 -12.96 11.70 10.47
C GLY A 210 -14.28 11.95 9.73
N HIS A 211 -14.21 12.40 8.48
CA HIS A 211 -15.39 12.58 7.62
C HIS A 211 -16.06 11.26 7.25
N ILE A 212 -15.28 10.24 6.90
CA ILE A 212 -15.77 8.89 6.60
C ILE A 212 -16.58 8.37 7.80
N HIS A 213 -16.08 8.55 9.02
CA HIS A 213 -16.80 8.14 10.23
C HIS A 213 -18.12 8.90 10.43
N MET A 214 -18.16 10.19 10.09
CA MET A 214 -19.41 10.97 10.14
C MET A 214 -20.45 10.49 9.12
N LEU A 215 -20.00 10.15 7.91
CA LEU A 215 -20.87 9.73 6.80
C LEU A 215 -21.31 8.27 6.92
N LEU A 216 -20.38 7.41 7.33
CA LEU A 216 -20.46 5.94 7.28
C LEU A 216 -19.89 5.35 8.59
N PRO A 217 -20.61 5.49 9.72
CA PRO A 217 -20.09 5.13 11.05
C PRO A 217 -19.80 3.63 11.25
N GLN A 218 -20.30 2.79 10.34
CA GLN A 218 -20.11 1.33 10.31
C GLN A 218 -19.07 0.87 9.27
N ALA A 219 -18.42 1.80 8.56
CA ALA A 219 -17.37 1.45 7.61
C ALA A 219 -16.18 0.77 8.33
N CYS A 220 -15.61 -0.25 7.67
CA CYS A 220 -14.34 -0.84 8.08
C CYS A 220 -13.19 0.03 7.54
N VAL A 221 -12.19 0.36 8.36
CA VAL A 221 -11.01 1.13 7.91
C VAL A 221 -9.75 0.35 8.24
N ILE A 222 -8.98 0.02 7.21
CA ILE A 222 -7.70 -0.67 7.33
C ILE A 222 -6.59 0.29 6.91
N HIS A 223 -5.74 0.67 7.85
CA HIS A 223 -4.56 1.49 7.63
C HIS A 223 -3.34 0.59 7.41
N VAL A 224 -2.76 0.63 6.21
CA VAL A 224 -1.60 -0.18 5.86
C VAL A 224 -0.33 0.63 6.00
N VAL A 225 0.60 0.12 6.80
CA VAL A 225 1.91 0.73 7.08
C VAL A 225 3.02 -0.25 6.76
N ARG A 226 4.18 0.29 6.37
CA ARG A 226 5.39 -0.47 6.05
C ARG A 226 6.58 0.29 6.58
N HIS A 227 7.71 -0.41 6.84
CA HIS A 227 8.91 0.23 7.37
C HIS A 227 9.22 1.56 6.63
N PRO A 228 9.39 2.69 7.34
CA PRO A 228 9.41 4.03 6.72
C PRO A 228 10.42 4.18 5.58
N LEU A 229 11.64 3.64 5.73
CA LEU A 229 12.67 3.70 4.67
C LEU A 229 12.36 2.83 3.45
N ASP A 230 11.65 1.72 3.64
CA ASP A 230 11.25 0.84 2.55
C ASP A 230 10.11 1.46 1.74
N THR A 231 9.16 2.10 2.45
CA THR A 231 8.11 2.94 1.84
C THR A 231 8.74 4.08 1.07
N ALA A 232 9.68 4.80 1.68
CA ALA A 232 10.32 5.95 1.05
C ALA A 232 11.10 5.57 -0.21
N LEU A 233 11.97 4.56 -0.12
CA LEU A 233 12.70 4.05 -1.27
C LEU A 233 11.74 3.58 -2.36
N SER A 234 10.70 2.82 -2.00
CA SER A 234 9.78 2.32 -3.02
C SER A 234 8.97 3.43 -3.69
N CYS A 235 8.67 4.53 -3.01
CA CYS A 235 8.08 5.72 -3.63
C CYS A 235 9.08 6.37 -4.58
N TYR A 236 10.32 6.57 -4.15
CA TYR A 236 11.38 7.20 -4.93
C TYR A 236 11.76 6.40 -6.19
N GLU A 237 11.69 5.07 -6.12
CA GLU A 237 11.91 4.15 -7.25
C GLU A 237 10.76 4.11 -8.25
N GLN A 238 9.56 4.54 -7.86
CA GLN A 238 8.37 4.41 -8.68
C GLN A 238 8.18 5.65 -9.54
N PRO A 239 8.26 5.55 -10.89
CA PRO A 239 7.87 6.65 -11.75
C PRO A 239 6.35 6.78 -11.74
N PHE A 240 5.80 7.52 -10.77
CA PHE A 240 4.38 7.78 -10.68
C PHE A 240 3.91 8.58 -11.90
N GLU A 241 2.86 8.11 -12.55
CA GLU A 241 2.21 8.87 -13.62
C GLU A 241 1.09 9.73 -13.01
N GLY A 242 0.93 10.96 -13.53
CA GLY A 242 -0.11 11.88 -13.08
C GLY A 242 0.27 12.79 -11.91
N ARG A 243 -0.69 13.59 -11.46
CA ARG A 243 -0.47 14.71 -10.51
C ARG A 243 -0.80 14.37 -9.05
N GLY A 244 -1.13 13.12 -8.73
CA GLY A 244 -1.59 12.69 -7.40
C GLY A 244 -0.49 12.58 -6.33
N THR A 245 0.78 12.51 -6.74
CA THR A 245 1.95 12.29 -5.87
C THR A 245 3.10 13.26 -6.19
N PRO A 246 2.87 14.60 -6.18
CA PRO A 246 3.90 15.57 -6.55
C PRO A 246 5.10 15.59 -5.58
N TRP A 247 4.93 15.07 -4.38
CA TRP A 247 5.96 14.91 -3.35
C TRP A 247 6.88 13.71 -3.56
N ALA A 248 6.54 12.75 -4.43
CA ALA A 248 7.21 11.44 -4.50
C ALA A 248 8.55 11.43 -5.25
N TRP A 249 9.04 12.59 -5.69
CA TRP A 249 10.25 12.75 -6.49
C TRP A 249 11.44 13.32 -5.71
N ASP A 250 11.24 13.56 -4.42
CA ASP A 250 12.22 14.16 -3.52
C ASP A 250 12.16 13.43 -2.18
N LEU A 251 13.30 12.91 -1.71
CA LEU A 251 13.36 12.10 -0.50
C LEU A 251 12.95 12.88 0.75
N ASP A 252 13.22 14.18 0.78
CA ASP A 252 12.83 15.03 1.90
C ASP A 252 11.33 15.22 1.98
N LEU A 253 10.68 15.50 0.83
CA LEU A 253 9.23 15.60 0.72
C LEU A 253 8.53 14.26 1.01
N ILE A 254 9.08 13.14 0.52
CA ILE A 254 8.62 11.79 0.87
C ILE A 254 8.66 11.58 2.38
N GLY A 255 9.77 11.91 3.04
CA GLY A 255 9.92 11.81 4.49
C GLY A 255 8.88 12.63 5.25
N GLN A 256 8.66 13.88 4.83
CA GLN A 256 7.63 14.74 5.43
C GLN A 256 6.22 14.17 5.23
N TYR A 257 5.93 13.64 4.05
CA TYR A 257 4.64 13.03 3.77
C TYR A 257 4.38 11.80 4.64
N ILE A 258 5.39 10.94 4.81
CA ILE A 258 5.32 9.79 5.72
C ILE A 258 5.03 10.24 7.16
N LEU A 259 5.78 11.23 7.67
CA LEU A 259 5.57 11.78 9.02
C LEU A 259 4.16 12.32 9.21
N MET A 260 3.64 13.09 8.25
CA MET A 260 2.27 13.62 8.31
C MET A 260 1.21 12.50 8.33
N ASN A 261 1.38 11.46 7.50
CA ASN A 261 0.42 10.34 7.48
C ASN A 261 0.46 9.53 8.79
N HIS A 262 1.63 9.33 9.39
CA HIS A 262 1.71 8.70 10.72
C HIS A 262 1.10 9.57 11.82
N ALA A 263 1.31 10.89 11.78
CA ALA A 263 0.74 11.82 12.74
C ALA A 263 -0.79 11.84 12.69
N ILE A 264 -1.38 11.93 11.48
CA ILE A 264 -2.83 11.95 11.31
C ILE A 264 -3.46 10.57 11.63
N ALA A 265 -2.79 9.46 11.31
CA ALA A 265 -3.24 8.13 11.69
C ALA A 265 -3.27 7.94 13.22
N ARG A 266 -2.24 8.43 13.92
CA ARG A 266 -2.20 8.43 15.39
C ARG A 266 -3.37 9.22 15.97
N HIS A 267 -3.67 10.39 15.40
CA HIS A 267 -4.83 11.18 15.79
C HIS A 267 -6.13 10.38 15.64
N TRP A 268 -6.35 9.71 14.51
CA TRP A 268 -7.55 8.87 14.31
C TRP A 268 -7.66 7.73 15.30
N ASN A 269 -6.56 7.03 15.60
CA ASN A 269 -6.56 5.98 16.61
C ASN A 269 -6.92 6.51 18.01
N GLN A 270 -6.56 7.76 18.32
CA GLN A 270 -6.88 8.40 19.60
C GLN A 270 -8.35 8.84 19.69
N VAL A 271 -8.90 9.46 18.64
CA VAL A 271 -10.27 10.01 18.68
C VAL A 271 -11.35 9.02 18.23
N LEU A 272 -10.98 7.94 17.53
CA LEU A 272 -11.87 6.88 17.06
C LEU A 272 -11.30 5.49 17.44
N PRO A 273 -11.14 5.19 18.74
CA PRO A 273 -10.54 3.94 19.17
C PRO A 273 -11.31 2.72 18.62
N GLY A 274 -10.58 1.77 18.04
CA GLY A 274 -11.13 0.54 17.47
C GLY A 274 -11.82 0.69 16.11
N LYS A 275 -11.93 1.90 15.55
CA LYS A 275 -12.55 2.13 14.22
C LYS A 275 -11.59 1.94 13.04
N MET A 276 -10.28 1.90 13.30
CA MET A 276 -9.25 1.71 12.29
C MET A 276 -8.28 0.62 12.74
N LEU A 277 -8.14 -0.42 11.92
CA LEU A 277 -7.12 -1.46 12.12
C LEU A 277 -5.84 -1.07 11.40
N THR A 278 -4.72 -1.03 12.13
CA THR A 278 -3.40 -0.87 11.51
C THR A 278 -2.81 -2.24 11.15
N VAL A 279 -2.39 -2.39 9.90
CA VAL A 279 -1.76 -3.59 9.33
C VAL A 279 -0.33 -3.25 8.93
N MET A 280 0.63 -3.92 9.55
CA MET A 280 2.06 -3.77 9.24
C MET A 280 2.43 -4.75 8.12
N TYR A 281 3.01 -4.22 7.04
CA TYR A 281 3.40 -5.02 5.87
C TYR A 281 4.32 -6.17 6.25
N GLU A 282 5.34 -5.90 7.06
CA GLU A 282 6.32 -6.88 7.51
C GLU A 282 5.68 -8.01 8.33
N ASP A 283 4.70 -7.68 9.20
CA ASP A 283 3.91 -8.67 9.93
C ASP A 283 3.00 -9.49 8.99
N MET A 284 2.38 -8.84 8.00
CA MET A 284 1.61 -9.54 6.96
C MET A 284 2.50 -10.52 6.16
N ILE A 285 3.75 -10.14 5.88
CA ILE A 285 4.69 -11.01 5.17
C ILE A 285 5.14 -12.19 6.05
N ALA A 286 5.39 -11.95 7.34
CA ALA A 286 5.84 -12.98 8.27
C ALA A 286 4.72 -13.94 8.70
N ASN A 287 3.51 -13.41 8.94
CA ASN A 287 2.41 -14.08 9.63
C ASN A 287 1.08 -13.94 8.86
N GLN A 288 1.09 -14.19 7.55
CA GLN A 288 -0.05 -13.92 6.64
C GLN A 288 -1.40 -14.42 7.18
N ALA A 289 -1.46 -15.67 7.66
CA ALA A 289 -2.73 -16.26 8.10
C ALA A 289 -3.32 -15.53 9.33
N ALA A 290 -2.49 -15.24 10.33
CA ALA A 290 -2.91 -14.54 11.54
C ALA A 290 -3.35 -13.10 11.24
N VAL A 291 -2.57 -12.37 10.43
CA VAL A 291 -2.92 -11.00 10.04
C VAL A 291 -4.19 -10.97 9.19
N THR A 292 -4.36 -11.93 8.28
CA THR A 292 -5.58 -12.03 7.46
C THR A 292 -6.81 -12.32 8.31
N ARG A 293 -6.72 -13.19 9.33
CA ARG A 293 -7.81 -13.42 10.28
C ARG A 293 -8.20 -12.14 11.03
N ARG A 294 -7.20 -11.35 11.47
CA ARG A 294 -7.44 -10.06 12.14
C ARG A 294 -8.16 -9.08 11.21
N ILE A 295 -7.75 -9.01 9.95
CA ILE A 295 -8.38 -8.16 8.93
C ILE A 295 -9.84 -8.58 8.70
N LEU A 296 -10.10 -9.87 8.47
CA LEU A 296 -11.45 -10.37 8.21
C LEU A 296 -12.35 -10.15 9.43
N SER A 297 -11.87 -10.46 10.64
CA SER A 297 -12.60 -10.22 11.89
C SER A 297 -12.92 -8.73 12.10
N HIS A 298 -11.96 -7.82 11.84
CA HIS A 298 -12.20 -6.39 11.93
C HIS A 298 -13.27 -5.89 10.95
N CYS A 299 -13.34 -6.50 9.76
CA CYS A 299 -14.40 -6.22 8.80
C CYS A 299 -15.63 -7.11 8.98
N GLY A 300 -15.75 -7.96 10.02
CA GLY A 300 -16.92 -8.82 10.22
C GLY A 300 -17.13 -9.85 9.10
N LEU A 301 -16.05 -10.37 8.53
CA LEU A 301 -16.03 -11.41 7.51
C LEU A 301 -15.52 -12.73 8.11
N GLU A 302 -16.08 -13.84 7.62
CA GLU A 302 -15.63 -15.19 7.97
C GLU A 302 -14.35 -15.56 7.22
N TRP A 303 -13.68 -16.62 7.69
CA TRP A 303 -12.50 -17.13 7.01
C TRP A 303 -12.87 -17.96 5.77
N GLU A 304 -12.26 -17.64 4.63
CA GLU A 304 -12.32 -18.46 3.41
C GLU A 304 -10.91 -18.83 2.95
N PRO A 305 -10.62 -20.08 2.53
CA PRO A 305 -9.29 -20.47 2.05
C PRO A 305 -8.76 -19.61 0.88
N ALA A 306 -9.67 -19.08 0.04
CA ALA A 306 -9.32 -18.29 -1.13
C ALA A 306 -8.51 -17.01 -0.80
N VAL A 307 -8.67 -16.44 0.40
CA VAL A 307 -7.91 -15.25 0.84
C VAL A 307 -6.40 -15.50 0.95
N MET A 308 -6.00 -16.76 1.17
CA MET A 308 -4.59 -17.16 1.19
C MET A 308 -4.03 -17.37 -0.23
N GLU A 309 -4.91 -17.62 -1.19
CA GLU A 309 -4.58 -17.84 -2.60
C GLU A 309 -4.80 -16.59 -3.45
N PHE A 310 -4.65 -15.39 -2.84
CA PHE A 310 -4.95 -14.10 -3.47
C PHE A 310 -4.31 -13.88 -4.84
N HIS A 311 -3.14 -14.47 -5.07
CA HIS A 311 -2.38 -14.40 -6.31
C HIS A 311 -3.06 -15.12 -7.48
N ARG A 312 -4.02 -16.02 -7.21
CA ARG A 312 -4.83 -16.72 -8.23
C ARG A 312 -6.03 -15.89 -8.70
N LEU A 313 -6.41 -14.85 -7.96
CA LEU A 313 -7.56 -14.02 -8.32
C LEU A 313 -7.30 -13.28 -9.64
N LYS A 314 -8.09 -13.61 -10.66
CA LYS A 314 -8.05 -12.94 -11.96
C LYS A 314 -8.98 -11.73 -11.95
N ARG A 315 -8.45 -10.59 -11.49
CA ARG A 315 -9.14 -9.30 -11.51
C ARG A 315 -8.32 -8.26 -12.29
N GLY A 316 -9.01 -7.29 -12.88
CA GLY A 316 -8.38 -6.02 -13.24
C GLY A 316 -7.83 -5.36 -11.97
N VAL A 317 -6.53 -5.10 -11.94
CA VAL A 317 -5.88 -4.33 -10.88
C VAL A 317 -5.16 -3.21 -11.61
N GLN A 318 -5.50 -1.97 -11.31
CA GLN A 318 -4.90 -0.79 -11.93
C GLN A 318 -4.00 -0.11 -10.89
N THR A 319 -2.76 -0.59 -10.75
CA THR A 319 -1.78 -0.01 -9.83
C THR A 319 -0.35 -0.37 -10.23
N ALA A 320 0.62 0.42 -9.80
CA ALA A 320 2.04 0.09 -9.98
C ALA A 320 2.46 -1.25 -9.33
N SER A 321 1.66 -1.77 -8.38
CA SER A 321 1.93 -3.05 -7.71
C SER A 321 1.37 -4.30 -8.42
N VAL A 322 0.76 -4.20 -9.61
CA VAL A 322 0.04 -5.32 -10.27
C VAL A 322 0.87 -6.60 -10.36
N GLN A 323 2.12 -6.49 -10.79
CA GLN A 323 2.97 -7.68 -10.96
C GLN A 323 3.27 -8.35 -9.60
N GLN A 324 3.36 -7.55 -8.53
CA GLN A 324 3.68 -8.03 -7.19
C GLN A 324 2.55 -8.88 -6.61
N VAL A 325 1.30 -8.46 -6.81
CA VAL A 325 0.12 -9.16 -6.27
C VAL A 325 -0.35 -10.34 -7.11
N ARG A 326 0.30 -10.60 -8.26
CA ARG A 326 0.07 -11.79 -9.10
C ARG A 326 1.04 -12.93 -8.78
N GLN A 327 1.88 -12.76 -7.76
CA GLN A 327 2.79 -13.77 -7.27
C GLN A 327 2.37 -14.19 -5.85
N PRO A 328 2.69 -15.42 -5.43
CA PRO A 328 2.63 -15.79 -4.02
C PRO A 328 3.40 -14.79 -3.16
N LEU A 329 3.04 -14.70 -1.89
CA LEU A 329 3.69 -13.81 -0.95
C LEU A 329 5.20 -14.08 -0.90
N TYR A 330 6.00 -13.02 -0.97
CA TYR A 330 7.46 -13.09 -0.99
C TYR A 330 8.07 -12.01 -0.09
N ASN A 331 9.27 -12.28 0.44
CA ASN A 331 9.95 -11.40 1.39
C ASN A 331 11.03 -10.49 0.77
N SER A 332 11.31 -10.61 -0.54
CA SER A 332 12.39 -9.87 -1.21
C SER A 332 12.23 -8.34 -1.21
N ALA A 333 11.02 -7.85 -0.90
CA ALA A 333 10.77 -6.43 -0.72
C ALA A 333 11.04 -5.94 0.71
N VAL A 334 11.05 -6.83 1.72
CA VAL A 334 11.25 -6.46 3.13
C VAL A 334 12.71 -6.03 3.37
N TYR A 335 12.87 -4.85 3.97
CA TYR A 335 14.16 -4.20 4.24
C TYR A 335 15.02 -3.98 2.98
N LYS A 336 14.38 -3.82 1.81
CA LYS A 336 15.05 -3.50 0.54
C LYS A 336 15.89 -2.23 0.66
N TYR A 337 15.49 -1.27 1.51
CA TYR A 337 16.21 -0.02 1.75
C TYR A 337 17.68 -0.22 2.12
N LYS A 338 18.03 -1.36 2.75
CA LYS A 338 19.40 -1.65 3.17
C LYS A 338 20.40 -1.64 2.01
N LYS A 339 19.95 -1.92 0.78
CA LYS A 339 20.79 -1.82 -0.43
C LYS A 339 21.29 -0.39 -0.69
N TYR A 340 20.53 0.61 -0.29
CA TYR A 340 20.83 2.03 -0.47
C TYR A 340 20.96 2.77 0.87
N ALA A 341 21.32 2.05 1.95
CA ALA A 341 21.36 2.61 3.30
C ALA A 341 22.25 3.87 3.41
N GLN A 342 23.41 3.86 2.74
CA GLN A 342 24.32 5.01 2.73
C GLN A 342 23.66 6.25 2.12
N HIS A 343 22.94 6.08 1.01
CA HIS A 343 22.25 7.19 0.34
C HIS A 343 20.98 7.64 1.06
N LEU A 344 20.35 6.75 1.83
CA LEU A 344 19.17 7.05 2.64
C LEU A 344 19.49 7.56 4.04
N ALA A 345 20.77 7.63 4.44
CA ALA A 345 21.17 8.01 5.79
C ALA A 345 20.60 9.36 6.27
N PRO A 346 20.55 10.44 5.45
CA PRO A 346 19.93 11.69 5.88
C PRO A 346 18.42 11.55 6.17
N LEU A 347 17.72 10.75 5.36
CA LEU A 347 16.31 10.48 5.57
C LEU A 347 16.09 9.58 6.80
N GLN A 348 16.97 8.61 7.03
CA GLN A 348 16.94 7.76 8.22
C GLN A 348 17.09 8.59 9.50
N GLU A 349 17.99 9.57 9.53
CA GLU A 349 18.15 10.47 10.67
C GLU A 349 16.85 11.25 10.94
N LYS A 350 16.25 11.83 9.89
CA LYS A 350 14.98 12.56 9.96
C LYS A 350 13.81 11.71 10.44
N LEU A 351 13.78 10.43 10.07
CA LEU A 351 12.72 9.48 10.43
C LEU A 351 13.04 8.62 11.66
N SER A 352 14.16 8.85 12.34
CA SER A 352 14.70 7.98 13.39
C SER A 352 13.71 7.63 14.51
N SER A 353 12.97 8.63 15.02
CA SER A 353 11.95 8.43 16.05
C SER A 353 10.81 7.53 15.55
N LEU A 354 10.32 7.79 14.34
CA LEU A 354 9.26 6.99 13.73
C LEU A 354 9.72 5.55 13.44
N ILE A 355 10.94 5.37 12.95
CA ILE A 355 11.53 4.05 12.70
C ILE A 355 11.59 3.25 14.00
N SER A 356 12.10 3.88 15.08
CA SER A 356 12.23 3.22 16.38
C SER A 356 10.88 2.83 16.98
N GLU A 357 9.85 3.66 16.80
CA GLU A 357 8.46 3.33 17.18
C GLU A 357 7.93 2.17 16.37
N TYR A 358 8.08 2.22 15.05
CA TYR A 358 7.63 1.19 14.13
C TYR A 358 8.26 -0.18 14.40
N GLU A 359 9.58 -0.24 14.55
CA GLU A 359 10.30 -1.50 14.80
C GLU A 359 9.87 -2.15 16.12
N ARG A 360 9.62 -1.34 17.15
CA ARG A 360 9.11 -1.82 18.44
C ARG A 360 7.69 -2.40 18.31
N GLU A 361 6.80 -1.71 17.60
CA GLU A 361 5.44 -2.19 17.34
C GLU A 361 5.46 -3.49 16.51
N LEU A 362 6.36 -3.58 15.54
CA LEU A 362 6.51 -4.75 14.69
C LEU A 362 6.98 -5.97 15.49
N GLU A 363 7.98 -5.80 16.36
CA GLU A 363 8.47 -6.86 17.23
C GLU A 363 7.36 -7.39 18.14
N LEU A 364 6.55 -6.51 18.72
CA LEU A 364 5.40 -6.90 19.53
C LEU A 364 4.34 -7.66 18.70
N ALA A 365 4.06 -7.21 17.48
CA ALA A 365 3.08 -7.85 16.59
C ALA A 365 3.51 -9.28 16.20
N ILE A 366 4.79 -9.45 15.83
CA ILE A 366 5.33 -10.75 15.42
C ILE A 366 5.41 -11.71 16.61
N ASN A 367 5.98 -11.27 17.74
CA ASN A 367 6.15 -12.12 18.93
C ASN A 367 4.80 -12.45 19.58
N GLY A 368 3.88 -11.50 19.62
CA GLY A 368 2.52 -11.72 20.11
C GLY A 368 1.77 -12.78 19.30
N THR A 369 1.99 -12.82 17.99
CA THR A 369 1.39 -13.84 17.12
C THR A 369 1.97 -15.23 17.37
N GLN A 370 3.30 -15.32 17.52
CA GLN A 370 3.98 -16.59 17.82
C GLN A 370 3.52 -17.20 19.16
N SER A 371 3.41 -16.40 20.21
CA SER A 371 2.96 -16.89 21.53
C SER A 371 1.52 -17.46 21.52
N VAL A 372 0.62 -16.89 20.70
CA VAL A 372 -0.76 -17.38 20.55
C VAL A 372 -0.80 -18.68 19.75
N GLU A 373 0.05 -18.82 18.71
CA GLU A 373 0.17 -20.07 17.96
C GLU A 373 0.82 -21.19 18.80
N GLU A 374 1.87 -20.90 19.57
CA GLU A 374 2.49 -21.86 20.50
C GLU A 374 1.49 -22.32 21.57
N THR A 375 0.68 -21.41 22.12
CA THR A 375 -0.37 -21.76 23.09
C THR A 375 -1.48 -22.60 22.45
N ARG A 376 -1.84 -22.33 21.20
CA ARG A 376 -2.82 -23.15 20.45
C ARG A 376 -2.30 -24.53 20.11
N VAL A 377 -1.03 -24.65 19.72
CA VAL A 377 -0.39 -25.95 19.47
C VAL A 377 -0.25 -26.73 20.77
N ALA A 378 0.18 -26.08 21.87
CA ALA A 378 0.24 -26.72 23.19
C ALA A 378 -1.14 -27.16 23.71
N GLY A 379 -2.20 -26.38 23.44
CA GLY A 379 -3.58 -26.74 23.77
C GLY A 379 -4.14 -27.88 22.91
N ALA A 380 -3.76 -27.96 21.63
CA ALA A 380 -4.15 -29.05 20.74
C ALA A 380 -3.42 -30.38 21.02
N VAL A 381 -2.24 -30.34 21.67
CA VAL A 381 -1.49 -31.54 22.07
C VAL A 381 -2.03 -32.17 23.36
N ILE A 382 -2.92 -31.49 24.09
CA ILE A 382 -3.48 -31.99 25.37
C ILE A 382 -4.81 -32.75 25.18
N ASP A 383 -5.47 -32.68 24.01
CA ASP A 383 -6.81 -33.27 23.81
C ASP A 383 -6.83 -34.69 23.16
N ASP A 384 -5.67 -35.28 22.85
CA ASP A 384 -5.60 -36.62 22.20
C ASP A 384 -5.25 -37.77 23.17
N ALA A 385 -5.35 -37.56 24.48
CA ALA A 385 -4.92 -38.57 25.46
C ALA A 385 -5.85 -38.80 26.66
N VAL A 386 -7.17 -38.72 26.53
CA VAL A 386 -8.08 -39.33 27.52
C VAL A 386 -9.42 -39.73 26.90
N TRP A 387 -9.46 -40.82 26.12
CA TRP A 387 -10.65 -41.71 26.00
C TRP A 387 -10.15 -43.10 25.59
N GLY A 388 -9.66 -43.85 26.58
CA GLY A 388 -9.48 -45.29 26.50
C GLY A 388 -10.65 -45.95 27.22
N GLU A 389 -11.49 -46.62 26.44
CA GLU A 389 -12.57 -47.50 26.87
C GLU A 389 -12.02 -48.63 27.75
N ASP A 390 -12.72 -48.94 28.83
CA ASP A 390 -12.75 -50.27 29.44
C ASP A 390 -14.21 -50.50 29.90
N GLU A 391 -15.00 -51.11 29.03
CA GLU A 391 -16.16 -51.93 29.41
C GLU A 391 -15.65 -53.37 29.54
N ASP A 392 -15.87 -54.01 30.69
CA ASP A 392 -16.32 -55.40 30.75
C ASP A 392 -16.83 -55.77 32.16
N GLU A 393 -18.13 -56.01 32.19
CA GLU A 393 -18.93 -57.04 32.87
C GLU A 393 -18.66 -57.49 34.33
N GLU A 394 -19.77 -57.42 35.07
CA GLU A 394 -20.44 -58.53 35.79
C GLU A 394 -20.58 -58.49 37.33
N GLU A 395 -21.81 -58.87 37.72
CA GLU A 395 -22.28 -59.39 39.01
C GLU A 395 -22.57 -58.44 40.20
N GLY A 396 -23.87 -58.14 40.36
CA GLY A 396 -24.62 -58.73 41.48
C GLY A 396 -24.69 -57.93 42.79
N GLY A 397 -25.92 -57.67 43.24
CA GLY A 397 -26.24 -57.62 44.68
C GLY A 397 -26.94 -56.37 45.19
N HIS A 398 -28.23 -56.54 45.47
CA HIS A 398 -29.03 -55.92 46.53
C HIS A 398 -28.32 -55.00 47.55
N SER A 399 -28.87 -53.80 47.80
CA SER A 399 -29.79 -53.48 48.92
C SER A 399 -29.76 -51.97 49.25
N GLU A 400 -30.95 -51.40 49.53
CA GLU A 400 -31.25 -50.36 50.56
C GLU A 400 -30.15 -49.34 50.91
N LEU A 401 -30.32 -48.02 50.73
CA LEU A 401 -31.35 -47.14 51.33
C LEU A 401 -31.27 -45.74 50.71
#